data_AF-A0A3M2RAI7-F1
#
_entry.id   AF-A0A3M2RAI7-F1
#
_cell.length_a   1.000
_cell.length_b   1.000
_cell.length_c   1.000
_cell.angle_alpha   90.00
_cell.angle_beta   90.00
_cell.angle_gamma   90.00
#
_symmetry.space_group_name_H-M   'P 1'
#
loop_
_entity.id
_entity.type
_entity.pdbx_description
1 polymer ?
#
loop_
_entity_poly.entity_id
_entity_poly.type
_entity_poly.pdbx_seq_one_letter_code
_entity_poly.pdbx_strand_id
1 'polypeptide(L)'
;PYVDALARLRLAVKDKDERNCQATTLAALVLQFYENLFAVHSLNKASRVHHDGAVALMMSQEPRAAGMAIGNHMLCYVLHLEVSYALRTKERFPAHIQSWVLQHPSTSLNSSSTLDFIGISIANLQYSFRRMFCGSDPVPTSHVDIGALWFDVKAVEARLLGWLEHLPRHFHALRLDQVQDVTPHIPTYLDGCDVYPSVQVASISNTWRGYRLLLLKMKLSILQLVPDAILDMMLPREEDSDTQVELICNAEDEVQDMVDSICNSIPFYLGNQTVRPTVLELTNSKIIHPSYHNLEPWDERFVNFMTSDNYITVEAHRASAVAYGAWHAINTLSNVLALCAEDHGSFLAEALRPGQKDWVHAQFVRASSLLSLESSKAFQDIKKVRRQLQEGDTDVLERSLW
;
A
#
# COMPACT_ATOMS: atom_id res chain seq x y z
N PRO A 1 21.28 10.21 22.37
CA PRO A 1 21.25 10.00 20.89
C PRO A 1 20.19 10.83 20.16
N TYR A 2 18.88 10.63 20.43
CA TYR A 2 17.80 11.38 19.76
C TYR A 2 17.87 12.89 20.05
N VAL A 3 18.00 13.26 21.33
CA VAL A 3 18.10 14.66 21.77
C VAL A 3 19.31 15.37 21.14
N ASP A 4 20.46 14.68 21.08
CA ASP A 4 21.70 15.20 20.50
C ASP A 4 21.56 15.41 18.99
N ALA A 5 20.96 14.44 18.28
CA ALA A 5 20.67 14.54 16.85
C ALA A 5 19.73 15.70 16.54
N LEU A 6 18.68 15.87 17.34
CA LEU A 6 17.75 17.00 17.20
C LEU A 6 18.44 18.35 17.46
N ALA A 7 19.31 18.43 18.47
CA ALA A 7 20.09 19.64 18.75
C ALA A 7 21.02 19.98 17.58
N ARG A 8 21.71 19.00 17.00
CA ARG A 8 22.56 19.20 15.82
C ARG A 8 21.77 19.61 14.59
N LEU A 9 20.62 18.98 14.32
CA LEU A 9 19.75 19.35 13.20
C LEU A 9 19.28 20.81 13.33
N ARG A 10 18.91 21.25 14.54
CA ARG A 10 18.52 22.64 14.79
C ARG A 10 19.64 23.65 14.50
N LEU A 11 20.90 23.27 14.73
CA LEU A 11 22.04 24.11 14.37
C LEU A 11 22.24 24.11 12.85
N ALA A 12 22.19 22.94 12.21
CA ALA A 12 22.38 22.77 10.78
C ALA A 12 21.35 23.56 9.95
N VAL A 13 20.09 23.58 10.36
CA VAL A 13 19.03 24.34 9.66
C VAL A 13 19.24 25.87 9.74
N LYS A 14 19.96 26.36 10.76
CA LYS A 14 20.26 27.80 10.92
C LYS A 14 21.49 28.23 10.12
N ASP A 15 22.42 27.32 9.87
CA ASP A 15 23.60 27.58 9.05
C ASP A 15 23.24 27.48 7.56
N LYS A 16 23.66 28.44 6.74
CA LYS A 16 23.28 28.52 5.32
C LYS A 16 23.84 27.34 4.52
N ASP A 17 25.07 26.93 4.79
CA ASP A 17 25.76 25.91 4.02
C ASP A 17 25.31 24.52 4.48
N GLU A 18 25.16 24.30 5.80
CA GLU A 18 24.63 23.04 6.31
C GLU A 18 23.15 22.85 5.92
N ARG A 19 22.32 23.90 5.90
CA ARG A 19 20.91 23.79 5.49
C ARG A 19 20.75 23.30 4.05
N ASN A 20 21.67 23.67 3.16
CA ASN A 20 21.64 23.26 1.76
C ASN A 20 22.27 21.86 1.54
N CYS A 21 22.78 21.22 2.59
CA CYS A 21 23.37 19.90 2.50
C CYS A 21 22.30 18.79 2.53
N GLN A 22 22.43 17.82 1.64
CA GLN A 22 21.58 16.62 1.59
C GLN A 22 21.57 15.83 2.92
N ALA A 23 22.68 15.85 3.67
CA ALA A 23 22.77 15.21 4.98
C ALA A 23 21.77 15.80 5.99
N THR A 24 21.46 17.09 5.89
CA THR A 24 20.50 17.78 6.76
C THR A 24 19.07 17.34 6.44
N THR A 25 18.72 17.23 5.16
CA THR A 25 17.45 16.64 4.72
C THR A 25 17.33 15.19 5.18
N LEU A 26 18.36 14.37 4.96
CA LEU A 26 18.37 12.97 5.38
C LEU A 26 18.21 12.83 6.90
N ALA A 27 18.88 13.67 7.69
CA ALA A 27 18.73 13.67 9.14
C ALA A 27 17.29 13.96 9.57
N ALA A 28 16.60 14.90 8.93
CA ALA A 28 15.19 15.16 9.18
C ALA A 28 14.31 13.96 8.83
N LEU A 29 14.54 13.30 7.68
CA LEU A 29 13.81 12.08 7.29
C LEU A 29 14.06 10.91 8.26
N VAL A 30 15.28 10.74 8.76
CA VAL A 30 15.62 9.70 9.76
C VAL A 30 14.92 9.98 11.09
N LEU A 31 14.85 11.24 11.53
CA LEU A 31 14.08 11.60 12.72
C LEU A 31 12.58 11.35 12.51
N GLN A 32 12.04 11.63 11.33
CA GLN A 32 10.67 11.27 10.99
C GLN A 32 10.44 9.75 11.06
N PHE A 33 11.37 8.95 10.52
CA PHE A 33 11.27 7.51 10.58
C PHE A 33 11.27 7.00 12.04
N TYR A 34 12.11 7.57 12.89
CA TYR A 34 12.11 7.28 14.32
C TYR A 34 10.78 7.64 14.99
N GLU A 35 10.22 8.82 14.71
CA GLU A 35 8.89 9.23 15.21
C GLU A 35 7.79 8.27 14.75
N ASN A 36 7.81 7.85 13.48
CA ASN A 36 6.83 6.91 12.95
C ASN A 36 6.89 5.56 13.66
N LEU A 37 8.10 5.01 13.89
CA LEU A 37 8.26 3.76 14.64
C LEU A 37 7.74 3.88 16.07
N PHE A 38 8.09 4.97 16.75
CA PHE A 38 7.63 5.23 18.11
C PHE A 38 6.10 5.40 18.17
N ALA A 39 5.54 6.13 17.22
CA ALA A 39 4.11 6.38 17.08
C ALA A 39 3.32 5.08 16.89
N VAL A 40 3.78 4.17 16.03
CA VAL A 40 3.10 2.88 15.83
C VAL A 40 3.12 2.03 17.10
N HIS A 41 4.27 1.91 17.78
CA HIS A 41 4.36 1.12 19.01
C HIS A 41 3.62 1.76 20.20
N SER A 42 3.43 3.08 20.17
CA SER A 42 2.68 3.82 21.18
C SER A 42 1.20 4.04 20.80
N LEU A 43 0.79 3.59 19.61
CA LEU A 43 -0.50 3.91 18.98
C LEU A 43 -0.87 5.40 19.02
N ASN A 44 0.11 6.27 18.81
CA ASN A 44 -0.11 7.70 18.72
C ASN A 44 -0.07 8.15 17.26
N LYS A 45 -0.72 9.27 16.96
CA LYS A 45 -0.53 9.93 15.68
C LYS A 45 0.91 10.42 15.57
N ALA A 46 1.62 9.98 14.54
CA ALA A 46 2.96 10.47 14.27
C ALA A 46 2.92 11.97 13.94
N SER A 47 3.80 12.74 14.57
CA SER A 47 4.04 14.13 14.18
C SER A 47 4.66 14.17 12.78
N ARG A 48 4.22 15.09 11.93
CA ARG A 48 4.81 15.33 10.60
C ARG A 48 5.91 16.39 10.58
N VAL A 49 6.24 16.97 11.74
CA VAL A 49 7.12 18.15 11.80
C VAL A 49 8.47 17.92 11.13
N HIS A 50 9.07 16.73 11.30
CA HIS A 50 10.36 16.42 10.69
C HIS A 50 10.24 16.15 9.19
N HIS A 51 9.17 15.48 8.76
CA HIS A 51 8.82 15.29 7.35
C HIS A 51 8.60 16.62 6.63
N ASP A 52 7.73 17.47 7.16
CA ASP A 52 7.40 18.77 6.56
C ASP A 52 8.65 19.67 6.53
N GLY A 53 9.51 19.57 7.55
CA GLY A 53 10.84 20.19 7.56
C GLY A 53 11.75 19.66 6.45
N ALA A 54 11.78 18.34 6.22
CA ALA A 54 12.56 17.73 5.14
C ALA A 54 12.07 18.17 3.76
N VAL A 55 10.75 18.23 3.55
CA VAL A 55 10.12 18.74 2.31
C VAL A 55 10.55 20.18 2.08
N ALA A 56 10.42 21.05 3.08
CA ALA A 56 10.80 22.46 2.98
C ALA A 56 12.31 22.63 2.66
N LEU A 57 13.18 21.83 3.30
CA LEU A 57 14.61 21.82 3.01
C LEU A 57 14.89 21.46 1.55
N MET A 58 14.29 20.37 1.04
CA MET A 58 14.49 19.95 -0.35
C MET A 58 13.99 20.99 -1.34
N MET A 59 12.80 21.56 -1.13
CA MET A 59 12.23 22.57 -2.02
C MET A 59 13.04 23.88 -2.02
N SER A 60 13.83 24.13 -0.96
CA SER A 60 14.72 25.30 -0.86
C SER A 60 16.10 25.12 -1.50
N GLN A 61 16.48 23.89 -1.86
CA GLN A 61 17.79 23.60 -2.44
C GLN A 61 17.82 23.98 -3.93
N GLU A 62 18.93 24.58 -4.38
CA GLU A 62 19.12 24.84 -5.82
C GLU A 62 19.18 23.53 -6.62
N PRO A 63 18.65 23.49 -7.85
CA PRO A 63 18.58 22.29 -8.70
C PRO A 63 19.92 21.58 -8.94
N ARG A 64 21.05 22.27 -8.69
CA ARG A 64 22.41 21.73 -8.84
C ARG A 64 22.77 20.64 -7.83
N ALA A 65 22.11 20.61 -6.66
CA ALA A 65 22.29 19.53 -5.67
C ALA A 65 21.42 18.29 -5.99
N ALA A 66 20.40 18.43 -6.86
CA ALA A 66 19.48 17.37 -7.23
C ALA A 66 20.05 16.38 -8.27
N GLY A 67 21.22 16.66 -8.84
CA GLY A 67 21.89 15.77 -9.81
C GLY A 67 22.63 14.57 -9.21
N MET A 68 22.74 14.47 -7.88
CA MET A 68 23.38 13.32 -7.22
C MET A 68 22.36 12.21 -6.97
N ALA A 69 22.74 10.97 -7.23
CA ALA A 69 21.88 9.78 -7.06
C ALA A 69 21.14 9.75 -5.71
N ILE A 70 21.79 10.17 -4.62
CA ILE A 70 21.19 10.22 -3.27
C ILE A 70 20.02 11.21 -3.20
N GLY A 71 20.14 12.37 -3.85
CA GLY A 71 19.07 13.37 -3.94
C GLY A 71 17.82 12.81 -4.62
N ASN A 72 17.99 12.05 -5.71
CA ASN A 72 16.87 11.37 -6.39
C ASN A 72 16.18 10.34 -5.50
N HIS A 73 16.94 9.57 -4.71
CA HIS A 73 16.34 8.59 -3.78
C HIS A 73 15.52 9.28 -2.68
N MET A 74 16.04 10.38 -2.10
CA MET A 74 15.31 11.16 -1.10
C MET A 74 14.05 11.80 -1.67
N LEU A 75 14.13 12.33 -2.89
CA LEU A 75 12.98 12.85 -3.63
C LEU A 75 11.89 11.79 -3.81
N CYS A 76 12.28 10.61 -4.32
CA CYS A 76 11.36 9.50 -4.53
C CYS A 76 10.73 9.03 -3.21
N TYR A 77 11.50 8.98 -2.13
CA TYR A 77 11.01 8.63 -0.80
C TYR A 77 9.98 9.63 -0.27
N VAL A 78 10.26 10.93 -0.39
CA VAL A 78 9.33 11.97 0.04
C VAL A 78 8.05 11.95 -0.81
N LEU A 79 8.18 11.78 -2.11
CA LEU A 79 7.04 11.62 -3.00
C LEU A 79 6.17 10.44 -2.56
N HIS A 80 6.77 9.29 -2.30
CA HIS A 80 6.07 8.10 -1.80
C HIS A 80 5.32 8.38 -0.49
N LEU A 81 5.95 9.08 0.45
CA LEU A 81 5.32 9.44 1.73
C LEU A 81 4.15 10.42 1.55
N GLU A 82 4.27 11.41 0.67
CA GLU A 82 3.20 12.38 0.40
C GLU A 82 2.00 11.73 -0.30
N VAL A 83 2.25 10.88 -1.30
CA VAL A 83 1.20 10.12 -1.98
C VAL A 83 0.50 9.21 -0.97
N SER A 84 1.27 8.46 -0.19
CA SER A 84 0.71 7.57 0.84
C SER A 84 -0.08 8.34 1.91
N TYR A 85 0.37 9.54 2.29
CA TYR A 85 -0.38 10.38 3.22
C TYR A 85 -1.69 10.86 2.62
N ALA A 86 -1.66 11.45 1.42
CA ALA A 86 -2.85 11.97 0.74
C ALA A 86 -3.92 10.88 0.57
N LEU A 87 -3.50 9.65 0.22
CA LEU A 87 -4.40 8.50 0.12
C LEU A 87 -4.99 8.07 1.47
N ARG A 88 -4.19 8.06 2.54
CA ARG A 88 -4.66 7.69 3.89
C ARG A 88 -5.61 8.73 4.47
N THR A 89 -5.31 10.01 4.31
CA THR A 89 -6.16 11.11 4.83
C THR A 89 -7.31 11.45 3.90
N LYS A 90 -7.31 10.88 2.69
CA LYS A 90 -8.26 11.17 1.60
C LYS A 90 -8.29 12.68 1.30
N GLU A 91 -7.11 13.29 1.35
CA GLU A 91 -6.90 14.71 1.05
C GLU A 91 -6.32 14.84 -0.37
N ARG A 92 -6.54 16.00 -0.97
CA ARG A 92 -5.97 16.31 -2.27
C ARG A 92 -4.43 16.34 -2.17
N PHE A 93 -3.74 15.79 -3.16
CA PHE A 93 -2.29 15.87 -3.20
C PHE A 93 -1.81 17.33 -3.29
N PRO A 94 -0.79 17.75 -2.52
CA PRO A 94 -0.37 19.15 -2.49
C PRO A 94 0.15 19.67 -3.84
N ALA A 95 -0.53 20.69 -4.40
CA ALA A 95 -0.23 21.23 -5.73
C ALA A 95 1.19 21.82 -5.86
N HIS A 96 1.73 22.39 -4.77
CA HIS A 96 3.08 22.95 -4.75
C HIS A 96 4.16 21.86 -4.86
N ILE A 97 3.95 20.71 -4.21
CA ILE A 97 4.84 19.55 -4.32
C ILE A 97 4.75 18.95 -5.72
N GLN A 98 3.53 18.79 -6.24
CA GLN A 98 3.32 18.25 -7.60
C GLN A 98 4.05 19.10 -8.65
N SER A 99 3.87 20.42 -8.60
CA SER A 99 4.54 21.36 -9.50
C SER A 99 6.06 21.25 -9.40
N TRP A 100 6.58 21.14 -8.18
CA TRP A 100 8.02 21.03 -7.95
C TRP A 100 8.61 19.72 -8.48
N VAL A 101 7.95 18.58 -8.26
CA VAL A 101 8.38 17.28 -8.80
C VAL A 101 8.37 17.28 -10.33
N LEU A 102 7.35 17.86 -10.96
CA LEU A 102 7.25 17.94 -12.42
C LEU A 102 8.32 18.84 -13.06
N GLN A 103 8.80 19.86 -12.34
CA GLN A 103 9.88 20.74 -12.80
C GLN A 103 11.27 20.10 -12.65
N HIS A 104 11.40 19.05 -11.83
CA HIS A 104 12.66 18.37 -11.53
C HIS A 104 12.53 16.86 -11.77
N PRO A 105 12.23 16.42 -13.01
CA PRO A 105 12.08 15.01 -13.30
C PRO A 105 13.39 14.28 -12.99
N SER A 106 13.31 13.26 -12.14
CA SER A 106 14.46 12.39 -11.86
C SER A 106 14.91 11.70 -13.15
N THR A 107 16.22 11.68 -13.38
CA THR A 107 16.83 11.04 -14.55
C THR A 107 16.77 9.50 -14.50
N SER A 108 16.43 8.92 -13.34
CA SER A 108 16.31 7.47 -13.13
C SER A 108 15.11 7.16 -12.23
N LEU A 109 13.91 7.12 -12.81
CA LEU A 109 12.73 6.64 -12.09
C LEU A 109 12.75 5.12 -12.00
N ASN A 110 12.61 4.58 -10.78
CA ASN A 110 12.40 3.15 -10.59
C ASN A 110 10.90 2.80 -10.66
N SER A 111 10.58 1.50 -10.64
CA SER A 111 9.20 1.01 -10.72
C SER A 111 8.31 1.54 -9.59
N SER A 112 8.83 1.75 -8.38
CA SER A 112 8.07 2.33 -7.27
C SER A 112 7.71 3.79 -7.54
N SER A 113 8.68 4.59 -8.00
CA SER A 113 8.46 6.03 -8.21
C SER A 113 7.51 6.30 -9.38
N THR A 114 7.58 5.50 -10.44
CA THR A 114 6.59 5.57 -11.54
C THR A 114 5.17 5.23 -11.06
N LEU A 115 5.04 4.29 -10.12
CA LEU A 115 3.76 3.98 -9.48
C LEU A 115 3.28 5.15 -8.60
N ASP A 116 4.16 5.82 -7.86
CA ASP A 116 3.81 6.99 -7.04
C ASP A 116 3.25 8.15 -7.90
N PHE A 117 3.76 8.36 -9.12
CA PHE A 117 3.18 9.35 -10.05
C PHE A 117 1.74 9.02 -10.46
N ILE A 118 1.40 7.74 -10.60
CA ILE A 118 0.01 7.31 -10.80
C ILE A 118 -0.78 7.53 -9.50
N GLY A 119 -0.16 7.23 -8.36
CA GLY A 119 -0.71 7.47 -7.02
C GLY A 119 -1.13 8.92 -6.76
N ILE A 120 -0.42 9.93 -7.29
CA ILE A 120 -0.86 11.33 -7.24
C ILE A 120 -2.26 11.50 -7.88
N SER A 121 -2.46 10.93 -9.08
CA SER A 121 -3.75 10.98 -9.77
C SER A 121 -4.83 10.26 -8.97
N ILE A 122 -4.51 9.09 -8.40
CA ILE A 122 -5.45 8.32 -7.58
C ILE A 122 -5.85 9.08 -6.31
N ALA A 123 -4.91 9.72 -5.61
CA ALA A 123 -5.21 10.52 -4.42
C ALA A 123 -6.15 11.69 -4.74
N ASN A 124 -5.91 12.37 -5.87
CA ASN A 124 -6.78 13.44 -6.33
C ASN A 124 -8.18 12.93 -6.73
N LEU A 125 -8.27 11.75 -7.37
CA LEU A 125 -9.55 11.12 -7.68
C LEU A 125 -10.32 10.70 -6.43
N GLN A 126 -9.63 10.09 -5.46
CA GLN A 126 -10.23 9.71 -4.18
C GLN A 126 -10.79 10.93 -3.44
N TYR A 127 -10.06 12.05 -3.44
CA TYR A 127 -10.54 13.30 -2.87
C TYR A 127 -11.80 13.81 -3.58
N SER A 128 -11.81 13.83 -4.92
CA SER A 128 -12.97 14.26 -5.72
C SER A 128 -14.18 13.33 -5.49
N PHE A 129 -13.97 12.02 -5.56
CA PHE A 129 -14.99 11.00 -5.29
C PHE A 129 -15.60 11.18 -3.90
N ARG A 130 -14.76 11.33 -2.87
CA ARG A 130 -15.22 11.54 -1.50
C ARG A 130 -16.12 12.78 -1.40
N ARG A 131 -15.75 13.89 -2.02
CA ARG A 131 -16.56 15.13 -1.98
C ARG A 131 -17.93 14.99 -2.65
N MET A 132 -18.03 14.12 -3.66
CA MET A 132 -19.26 13.90 -4.42
C MET A 132 -20.16 12.85 -3.77
N PHE A 133 -19.58 11.77 -3.23
CA PHE A 133 -20.31 10.57 -2.81
C PHE A 133 -20.26 10.27 -1.31
N CYS A 134 -19.40 10.94 -0.52
CA CYS A 134 -19.19 10.61 0.89
C CYS A 134 -19.34 11.86 1.80
N GLY A 135 -20.06 11.73 2.91
CA GLY A 135 -20.22 12.78 3.92
C GLY A 135 -21.68 13.16 4.20
N SER A 136 -21.89 13.98 5.24
CA SER A 136 -23.21 14.39 5.74
C SER A 136 -23.92 15.46 4.90
N ASP A 137 -23.19 16.17 4.03
CA ASP A 137 -23.73 17.12 3.05
C ASP A 137 -22.95 16.96 1.72
N PRO A 138 -23.30 15.97 0.87
CA PRO A 138 -22.71 15.84 -0.44
C PRO A 138 -22.98 17.11 -1.27
N VAL A 139 -21.94 17.65 -1.92
CA VAL A 139 -22.11 18.82 -2.77
C VAL A 139 -23.08 18.47 -3.89
N PRO A 140 -24.07 19.32 -4.24
CA PRO A 140 -24.92 19.10 -5.41
C PRO A 140 -24.02 18.92 -6.64
N THR A 141 -23.93 17.68 -7.12
CA THR A 141 -22.99 17.28 -8.17
C THR A 141 -23.76 17.14 -9.47
N SER A 142 -23.30 17.81 -10.54
CA SER A 142 -23.96 17.71 -11.84
C SER A 142 -23.62 16.38 -12.51
N HIS A 143 -24.47 15.91 -13.44
CA HIS A 143 -24.16 14.73 -14.26
C HIS A 143 -22.86 14.89 -15.06
N VAL A 144 -22.49 16.13 -15.44
CA VAL A 144 -21.21 16.43 -16.12
C VAL A 144 -20.02 16.13 -15.21
N ASP A 145 -20.11 16.48 -13.92
CA ASP A 145 -19.04 16.25 -12.96
C ASP A 145 -18.84 14.75 -12.66
N ILE A 146 -19.94 13.98 -12.59
CA ILE A 146 -19.90 12.51 -12.43
C ILE A 146 -19.31 11.85 -13.69
N GLY A 147 -19.72 12.33 -14.87
CA GLY A 147 -19.15 11.93 -16.16
C GLY A 147 -17.64 12.11 -16.20
N ALA A 148 -17.16 13.31 -15.88
CA ALA A 148 -15.73 13.62 -15.83
C ALA A 148 -14.98 12.71 -14.84
N LEU A 149 -15.52 12.50 -13.64
CA LEU A 149 -14.91 11.61 -12.66
C LEU A 149 -14.79 10.17 -13.19
N TRP A 150 -15.84 9.64 -13.83
CA TRP A 150 -15.81 8.30 -14.41
C TRP A 150 -14.74 8.15 -15.49
N PHE A 151 -14.64 9.12 -16.42
CA PHE A 151 -13.60 9.12 -17.45
C PHE A 151 -12.19 9.20 -16.85
N ASP A 152 -11.99 10.04 -15.83
CA ASP A 152 -10.69 10.13 -15.16
C ASP A 152 -10.33 8.83 -14.43
N VAL A 153 -11.28 8.18 -13.77
CA VAL A 153 -11.09 6.86 -13.14
C VAL A 153 -10.64 5.83 -14.18
N LYS A 154 -11.31 5.76 -15.34
CA LYS A 154 -10.93 4.87 -16.45
C LYS A 154 -9.55 5.20 -17.03
N ALA A 155 -9.23 6.47 -17.20
CA ALA A 155 -7.93 6.90 -17.71
C ALA A 155 -6.78 6.55 -16.76
N VAL A 156 -6.99 6.71 -15.45
CA VAL A 156 -5.99 6.35 -14.43
C VAL A 156 -5.89 4.82 -14.28
N GLU A 157 -7.00 4.10 -14.39
CA GLU A 157 -7.02 2.62 -14.46
C GLU A 157 -6.18 2.11 -15.63
N ALA A 158 -6.36 2.66 -16.84
CA ALA A 158 -5.56 2.29 -18.01
C ALA A 158 -4.06 2.55 -17.80
N ARG A 159 -3.68 3.68 -17.19
CA ARG A 159 -2.27 3.96 -16.82
C ARG A 159 -1.71 2.97 -15.82
N LEU A 160 -2.54 2.53 -14.86
CA LEU A 160 -2.14 1.59 -13.82
C LEU A 160 -1.96 0.17 -14.38
N LEU A 161 -2.83 -0.26 -15.30
CA LEU A 161 -2.67 -1.51 -16.05
C LEU A 161 -1.45 -1.46 -16.97
N GLY A 162 -1.29 -0.38 -17.72
CA GLY A 162 -0.12 -0.17 -18.58
C GLY A 162 1.19 -0.18 -17.79
N TRP A 163 1.23 0.36 -16.58
CA TRP A 163 2.41 0.27 -15.72
C TRP A 163 2.83 -1.18 -15.45
N LEU A 164 1.88 -2.09 -15.19
CA LEU A 164 2.15 -3.51 -14.94
C LEU A 164 2.74 -4.19 -16.19
N GLU A 165 2.22 -3.87 -17.38
CA GLU A 165 2.69 -4.44 -18.66
C GLU A 165 4.12 -4.04 -19.02
N HIS A 166 4.57 -2.87 -18.56
CA HIS A 166 5.93 -2.37 -18.82
C HIS A 166 6.96 -2.88 -17.81
N LEU A 167 6.55 -3.62 -16.78
CA LEU A 167 7.50 -4.17 -15.81
C LEU A 167 8.28 -5.35 -16.41
N PRO A 168 9.54 -5.54 -15.98
CA PRO A 168 10.27 -6.77 -16.27
C PRO A 168 9.52 -8.00 -15.73
N ARG A 169 9.58 -9.12 -16.45
CA ARG A 169 8.87 -10.38 -16.08
C ARG A 169 9.07 -10.81 -14.62
N HIS A 170 10.25 -10.59 -14.03
CA HIS A 170 10.54 -10.96 -12.66
C HIS A 170 9.77 -10.14 -11.61
N PHE A 171 9.17 -9.00 -11.95
CA PHE A 171 8.28 -8.25 -11.07
C PHE A 171 6.89 -8.89 -10.94
N HIS A 172 6.53 -9.79 -11.85
CA HIS A 172 5.26 -10.51 -11.78
C HIS A 172 5.33 -11.61 -10.72
N ALA A 173 4.20 -11.83 -10.08
CA ALA A 173 4.04 -12.92 -9.14
C ALA A 173 4.29 -14.28 -9.82
N LEU A 174 5.03 -15.13 -9.15
CA LEU A 174 5.16 -16.53 -9.53
C LEU A 174 4.30 -17.38 -8.59
N ARG A 175 3.30 -18.08 -9.11
CA ARG A 175 2.47 -18.98 -8.32
C ARG A 175 3.23 -20.27 -7.99
N LEU A 176 3.29 -20.60 -6.70
CA LEU A 176 3.62 -21.93 -6.19
C LEU A 176 2.32 -22.62 -5.78
N ASP A 177 1.97 -23.70 -6.49
CA ASP A 177 0.77 -24.49 -6.20
C ASP A 177 0.96 -25.46 -5.03
N GLN A 178 2.22 -25.68 -4.62
CA GLN A 178 2.56 -26.48 -3.46
C GLN A 178 3.58 -25.72 -2.62
N VAL A 179 3.19 -25.42 -1.40
CA VAL A 179 4.08 -24.86 -0.39
C VAL A 179 4.67 -26.00 0.44
N GLN A 180 5.94 -25.85 0.84
CA GLN A 180 6.63 -26.85 1.65
C GLN A 180 5.83 -27.20 2.92
N ASP A 181 5.65 -28.50 3.16
CA ASP A 181 5.03 -28.98 4.39
C ASP A 181 6.04 -28.89 5.55
N VAL A 182 5.81 -27.91 6.42
CA VAL A 182 6.68 -27.56 7.55
C VAL A 182 5.87 -27.45 8.82
N THR A 183 6.53 -27.57 9.97
CA THR A 183 5.90 -27.39 11.29
C THR A 183 6.52 -26.19 12.01
N PRO A 184 5.74 -25.17 12.42
CA PRO A 184 4.29 -24.98 12.17
C PRO A 184 3.96 -24.86 10.68
N HIS A 185 2.72 -25.21 10.31
CA HIS A 185 2.26 -25.12 8.91
C HIS A 185 2.20 -23.67 8.42
N ILE A 186 2.49 -23.44 7.14
CA ILE A 186 2.37 -22.13 6.48
C ILE A 186 0.91 -21.91 6.09
N PRO A 187 0.18 -20.94 6.69
CA PRO A 187 -1.20 -20.67 6.31
C PRO A 187 -1.28 -20.12 4.88
N THR A 188 -1.69 -20.94 3.93
CA THR A 188 -1.88 -20.56 2.52
C THR A 188 -3.29 -20.05 2.24
N TYR A 189 -3.46 -19.40 1.08
CA TYR A 189 -4.75 -19.07 0.52
C TYR A 189 -4.97 -19.89 -0.75
N LEU A 190 -6.08 -20.64 -0.81
CA LEU A 190 -6.38 -21.57 -1.91
C LEU A 190 -5.18 -22.47 -2.24
N ASP A 191 -4.58 -23.04 -1.19
CA ASP A 191 -3.47 -24.01 -1.23
C ASP A 191 -2.18 -23.57 -1.93
N GLY A 192 -2.01 -22.29 -2.27
CA GLY A 192 -0.79 -21.82 -2.91
C GLY A 192 -0.24 -20.51 -2.35
N CYS A 193 0.84 -20.06 -2.98
CA CYS A 193 1.53 -18.83 -2.62
C CYS A 193 2.11 -18.15 -3.86
N ASP A 194 1.92 -16.84 -3.96
CA ASP A 194 2.58 -16.00 -4.94
C ASP A 194 3.94 -15.57 -4.38
N VAL A 195 5.02 -15.91 -5.07
CA VAL A 195 6.40 -15.57 -4.69
C VAL A 195 7.03 -14.53 -5.61
N TYR A 196 7.97 -13.78 -5.06
CA TYR A 196 8.62 -12.65 -5.71
C TYR A 196 10.15 -12.73 -5.53
N PRO A 197 10.95 -12.06 -6.38
CA PRO A 197 12.40 -12.00 -6.22
C PRO A 197 12.83 -11.44 -4.87
N SER A 198 12.06 -10.49 -4.31
CA SER A 198 12.33 -9.91 -3.01
C SER A 198 11.05 -9.40 -2.33
N VAL A 199 11.13 -9.19 -1.02
CA VAL A 199 10.06 -8.57 -0.21
C VAL A 199 9.71 -7.17 -0.72
N GLN A 200 10.69 -6.43 -1.25
CA GLN A 200 10.46 -5.11 -1.82
C GLN A 200 9.66 -5.17 -3.11
N VAL A 201 9.96 -6.11 -4.01
CA VAL A 201 9.18 -6.32 -5.25
C VAL A 201 7.74 -6.67 -4.91
N ALA A 202 7.54 -7.63 -4.00
CA ALA A 202 6.21 -7.98 -3.52
C ALA A 202 5.45 -6.76 -2.96
N SER A 203 6.14 -5.90 -2.20
CA SER A 203 5.53 -4.71 -1.62
C SER A 203 5.08 -3.72 -2.69
N ILE A 204 5.91 -3.50 -3.73
CA ILE A 204 5.56 -2.63 -4.86
C ILE A 204 4.34 -3.19 -5.61
N SER A 205 4.32 -4.50 -5.86
CA SER A 205 3.16 -5.16 -6.47
C SER A 205 1.90 -5.01 -5.61
N ASN A 206 1.99 -5.13 -4.27
CA ASN A 206 0.85 -4.94 -3.38
C ASN A 206 0.39 -3.47 -3.27
N THR A 207 1.29 -2.50 -3.40
CA THR A 207 0.90 -1.09 -3.55
C THR A 207 0.06 -0.90 -4.82
N TRP A 208 0.47 -1.50 -5.94
CA TRP A 208 -0.31 -1.49 -7.17
C TRP A 208 -1.69 -2.15 -6.98
N ARG A 209 -1.77 -3.31 -6.31
CA ARG A 209 -3.06 -3.97 -6.01
C ARG A 209 -3.96 -3.09 -5.15
N GLY A 210 -3.40 -2.41 -4.15
CA GLY A 210 -4.12 -1.44 -3.32
C GLY A 210 -4.69 -0.28 -4.12
N TYR A 211 -3.93 0.24 -5.08
CA TYR A 211 -4.38 1.28 -6.00
C TYR A 211 -5.50 0.77 -6.92
N ARG A 212 -5.39 -0.44 -7.44
CA ARG A 212 -6.43 -1.09 -8.24
C ARG A 212 -7.73 -1.25 -7.44
N LEU A 213 -7.67 -1.78 -6.22
CA LEU A 213 -8.84 -1.92 -5.34
C LEU A 213 -9.54 -0.59 -5.06
N LEU A 214 -8.77 0.47 -4.83
CA LEU A 214 -9.34 1.79 -4.59
C LEU A 214 -10.08 2.34 -5.83
N LEU A 215 -9.53 2.14 -7.03
CA LEU A 215 -10.22 2.52 -8.28
C LEU A 215 -11.46 1.66 -8.53
N LEU A 216 -11.39 0.35 -8.27
CA LEU A 216 -12.52 -0.56 -8.38
C LEU A 216 -13.65 -0.20 -7.43
N LYS A 217 -13.31 0.18 -6.19
CA LYS A 217 -14.27 0.73 -5.23
C LYS A 217 -15.02 1.93 -5.80
N MET A 218 -14.29 2.90 -6.36
CA MET A 218 -14.90 4.08 -6.98
C MET A 218 -15.78 3.69 -8.18
N LYS A 219 -15.31 2.79 -9.05
CA LYS A 219 -16.08 2.27 -10.19
C LYS A 219 -17.41 1.64 -9.73
N LEU A 220 -17.35 0.68 -8.82
CA LEU A 220 -18.54 0.01 -8.28
C LEU A 220 -19.48 1.00 -7.62
N SER A 221 -18.95 1.91 -6.81
CA SER A 221 -19.77 2.93 -6.14
C SER A 221 -20.49 3.83 -7.15
N ILE A 222 -19.81 4.28 -8.21
CA ILE A 222 -20.44 5.08 -9.27
C ILE A 222 -21.54 4.28 -9.95
N LEU A 223 -21.26 3.02 -10.34
CA LEU A 223 -22.22 2.16 -11.03
C LEU A 223 -23.46 1.83 -10.18
N GLN A 224 -23.33 1.73 -8.86
CA GLN A 224 -24.43 1.37 -7.96
C GLN A 224 -25.20 2.57 -7.39
N LEU A 225 -24.57 3.74 -7.27
CA LEU A 225 -25.19 4.92 -6.64
C LEU A 225 -25.78 5.90 -7.66
N VAL A 226 -25.28 5.91 -8.89
CA VAL A 226 -25.73 6.86 -9.92
C VAL A 226 -26.98 6.31 -10.62
N PRO A 227 -28.08 7.09 -10.71
CA PRO A 227 -29.28 6.67 -11.40
C PRO A 227 -29.04 6.30 -12.87
N ASP A 228 -29.70 5.25 -13.35
CA ASP A 228 -29.55 4.72 -14.72
C ASP A 228 -29.69 5.80 -15.79
N ALA A 229 -30.61 6.76 -15.62
CA ALA A 229 -30.80 7.87 -16.56
C ALA A 229 -29.56 8.75 -16.70
N ILE A 230 -28.81 8.96 -15.61
CA ILE A 230 -27.54 9.70 -15.64
C ILE A 230 -26.44 8.84 -16.24
N LEU A 231 -26.42 7.55 -15.90
CA LEU A 231 -25.44 6.61 -16.42
C LEU A 231 -25.58 6.44 -17.95
N ASP A 232 -26.79 6.34 -18.47
CA ASP A 232 -27.10 6.27 -19.90
C ASP A 232 -26.66 7.54 -20.66
N MET A 233 -26.68 8.71 -20.01
CA MET A 233 -26.14 9.95 -20.58
C MET A 233 -24.61 9.96 -20.59
N MET A 234 -23.96 9.33 -19.60
CA MET A 234 -22.50 9.24 -19.47
C MET A 234 -21.88 8.16 -20.34
N LEU A 235 -22.59 7.06 -20.55
CA LEU A 235 -22.22 5.88 -21.33
C LEU A 235 -23.21 5.75 -22.49
N PRO A 236 -23.04 6.51 -23.59
CA PRO A 236 -23.91 6.36 -24.75
C PRO A 236 -23.82 4.91 -25.21
N ARG A 237 -24.93 4.18 -25.09
CA ARG A 237 -24.95 2.77 -25.46
C ARG A 237 -24.75 2.66 -26.97
N GLU A 238 -23.60 2.14 -27.38
CA GLU A 238 -23.47 1.53 -28.71
C GLU A 238 -24.21 0.19 -28.68
N GLU A 239 -24.68 -0.30 -29.84
CA GLU A 239 -25.46 -1.56 -29.93
C GLU A 239 -24.72 -2.79 -29.34
N ASP A 240 -23.42 -2.68 -29.13
CA ASP A 240 -22.50 -3.71 -28.62
C ASP A 240 -21.87 -3.33 -27.25
N SER A 241 -22.43 -2.35 -26.53
CA SER A 241 -21.89 -1.88 -25.25
C SER A 241 -22.41 -2.68 -24.05
N ASP A 242 -21.51 -2.99 -23.11
CA ASP A 242 -21.82 -3.67 -21.85
C ASP A 242 -22.98 -2.97 -21.12
N THR A 243 -23.95 -3.77 -20.67
CA THR A 243 -25.00 -3.30 -19.77
C THR A 243 -24.43 -2.89 -18.42
N GLN A 244 -25.13 -2.04 -17.67
CA GLN A 244 -24.72 -1.67 -16.30
C GLN A 244 -24.53 -2.89 -15.40
N VAL A 245 -25.37 -3.92 -15.56
CA VAL A 245 -25.27 -5.17 -14.82
C VAL A 245 -23.96 -5.89 -15.16
N GLU A 246 -23.62 -6.00 -16.44
CA GLU A 246 -22.34 -6.59 -16.87
C GLU A 246 -21.15 -5.77 -16.36
N LEU A 247 -21.21 -4.45 -16.38
CA LEU A 247 -20.16 -3.58 -15.83
C LEU A 247 -19.97 -3.78 -14.32
N ILE A 248 -21.05 -3.99 -13.57
CA ILE A 248 -20.99 -4.29 -12.14
C ILE A 248 -20.37 -5.67 -11.92
N CYS A 249 -20.88 -6.72 -12.59
CA CYS A 249 -20.35 -8.08 -12.46
C CYS A 249 -18.86 -8.14 -12.83
N ASN A 250 -18.45 -7.50 -13.93
CA ASN A 250 -17.05 -7.42 -14.34
C ASN A 250 -16.19 -6.73 -13.26
N ALA A 251 -16.69 -5.64 -12.66
CA ALA A 251 -15.97 -4.95 -11.60
C ALA A 251 -15.92 -5.77 -10.28
N GLU A 252 -16.95 -6.56 -9.97
CA GLU A 252 -16.96 -7.48 -8.83
C GLU A 252 -15.95 -8.62 -9.03
N ASP A 253 -15.89 -9.20 -10.23
CA ASP A 253 -14.90 -10.22 -10.61
C ASP A 253 -13.47 -9.64 -10.50
N GLU A 254 -13.24 -8.43 -11.01
CA GLU A 254 -11.96 -7.74 -10.88
C GLU A 254 -11.57 -7.49 -9.40
N VAL A 255 -12.55 -7.21 -8.52
CA VAL A 255 -12.31 -7.07 -7.08
C VAL A 255 -11.92 -8.40 -6.47
N GLN A 256 -12.67 -9.47 -6.78
CA GLN A 256 -12.41 -10.81 -6.29
C GLN A 256 -10.99 -11.28 -6.66
N ASP A 257 -10.61 -11.13 -7.94
CA ASP A 257 -9.28 -11.49 -8.44
C ASP A 257 -8.17 -10.70 -7.75
N MET A 258 -8.42 -9.41 -7.51
CA MET A 258 -7.45 -8.55 -6.85
C MET A 258 -7.21 -8.95 -5.39
N VAL A 259 -8.29 -9.24 -4.65
CA VAL A 259 -8.18 -9.70 -3.25
C VAL A 259 -7.59 -11.10 -3.17
N ASP A 260 -7.90 -12.00 -4.13
CA ASP A 260 -7.25 -13.31 -4.24
C ASP A 260 -5.73 -13.15 -4.39
N SER A 261 -5.29 -12.29 -5.31
CA SER A 261 -3.87 -12.04 -5.54
C SER A 261 -3.18 -11.41 -4.32
N ILE A 262 -3.86 -10.54 -3.58
CA ILE A 262 -3.36 -10.05 -2.28
C ILE A 262 -3.19 -11.21 -1.30
N CYS A 263 -4.23 -12.02 -1.11
CA CYS A 263 -4.23 -13.13 -0.15
C CYS A 263 -3.12 -14.14 -0.48
N ASN A 264 -2.94 -14.46 -1.77
CA ASN A 264 -1.89 -15.32 -2.28
C ASN A 264 -0.48 -14.80 -2.00
N SER A 265 -0.29 -13.47 -1.86
CA SER A 265 1.02 -12.88 -1.54
C SER A 265 1.38 -12.94 -0.05
N ILE A 266 0.42 -13.17 0.85
CA ILE A 266 0.65 -13.09 2.30
C ILE A 266 1.57 -14.20 2.83
N PRO A 267 1.47 -15.47 2.39
CA PRO A 267 2.35 -16.52 2.90
C PRO A 267 3.82 -16.25 2.59
N PHE A 268 4.13 -15.59 1.46
CA PHE A 268 5.48 -15.13 1.12
C PHE A 268 6.07 -14.20 2.19
N TYR A 269 5.27 -13.25 2.72
CA TYR A 269 5.72 -12.36 3.77
C TYR A 269 5.84 -13.01 5.15
N LEU A 270 4.89 -13.87 5.51
CA LEU A 270 4.74 -14.35 6.89
C LEU A 270 5.37 -15.73 7.14
N GLY A 271 5.51 -16.55 6.10
CA GLY A 271 6.07 -17.89 6.19
C GLY A 271 5.34 -18.76 7.21
N ASN A 272 6.10 -19.56 7.96
CA ASN A 272 5.59 -20.36 9.09
C ASN A 272 5.70 -19.65 10.45
N GLN A 273 5.96 -18.34 10.48
CA GLN A 273 6.14 -17.62 11.74
C GLN A 273 4.82 -17.55 12.53
N THR A 274 4.87 -17.93 13.79
CA THR A 274 3.73 -17.85 14.72
C THR A 274 4.02 -17.00 15.96
N VAL A 275 5.27 -16.58 16.14
CA VAL A 275 5.73 -15.82 17.31
C VAL A 275 6.56 -14.63 16.87
N ARG A 276 6.59 -13.60 17.70
CA ARG A 276 7.36 -12.37 17.47
C ARG A 276 8.83 -12.70 17.18
N PRO A 277 9.39 -12.21 16.06
CA PRO A 277 10.79 -12.45 15.76
C PRO A 277 11.73 -11.65 16.65
N THR A 278 12.77 -12.33 17.11
CA THR A 278 13.96 -11.76 17.76
C THR A 278 15.10 -11.60 16.74
N VAL A 279 16.16 -10.85 17.11
CA VAL A 279 17.35 -10.71 16.23
C VAL A 279 17.98 -12.06 15.88
N LEU A 280 17.87 -13.06 16.77
CA LEU A 280 18.38 -14.41 16.53
C LEU A 280 17.63 -15.11 15.38
N GLU A 281 16.36 -14.76 15.18
CA GLU A 281 15.50 -15.39 14.18
C GLU A 281 15.83 -14.99 12.75
N LEU A 282 16.57 -13.89 12.55
CA LEU A 282 17.09 -13.50 11.23
C LEU A 282 17.96 -14.60 10.60
N THR A 283 18.57 -15.47 11.42
CA THR A 283 19.43 -16.57 10.99
C THR A 283 18.82 -17.96 11.23
N ASN A 284 17.59 -18.02 11.75
CA ASN A 284 16.97 -19.29 12.12
C ASN A 284 16.46 -20.05 10.88
N SER A 285 17.15 -21.13 10.52
CA SER A 285 16.79 -21.96 9.35
C SER A 285 15.45 -22.69 9.48
N LYS A 286 14.86 -22.77 10.68
CA LYS A 286 13.52 -23.34 10.88
C LYS A 286 12.39 -22.39 10.46
N ILE A 287 12.69 -21.11 10.28
CA ILE A 287 11.75 -20.14 9.74
C ILE A 287 11.83 -20.22 8.21
N ILE A 288 10.72 -20.67 7.62
CA ILE A 288 10.59 -20.95 6.20
C ILE A 288 9.58 -19.97 5.60
N HIS A 289 10.02 -19.31 4.55
CA HIS A 289 9.19 -18.46 3.69
C HIS A 289 9.17 -19.07 2.29
N PRO A 290 7.98 -19.18 1.66
CA PRO A 290 7.89 -19.48 0.24
C PRO A 290 8.71 -18.45 -0.56
N SER A 291 9.50 -18.91 -1.54
CA SER A 291 10.42 -18.09 -2.32
C SER A 291 10.78 -18.79 -3.63
N TYR A 292 11.50 -18.08 -4.51
CA TYR A 292 12.06 -18.65 -5.74
C TYR A 292 13.01 -19.84 -5.47
N HIS A 293 13.64 -19.90 -4.29
CA HIS A 293 14.52 -21.00 -3.89
C HIS A 293 13.77 -22.31 -3.59
N ASN A 294 12.44 -22.31 -3.62
CA ASN A 294 11.62 -23.52 -3.51
C ASN A 294 11.37 -24.20 -4.87
N LEU A 295 11.77 -23.56 -5.97
CA LEU A 295 11.73 -24.17 -7.31
C LEU A 295 12.86 -25.18 -7.47
N GLU A 296 12.70 -26.10 -8.41
CA GLU A 296 13.77 -27.03 -8.76
C GLU A 296 14.99 -26.29 -9.33
N PRO A 297 16.23 -26.76 -9.08
CA PRO A 297 17.45 -26.06 -9.54
C PRO A 297 17.55 -25.87 -11.06
N TRP A 298 16.88 -26.73 -11.83
CA TRP A 298 16.82 -26.68 -13.30
C TRP A 298 15.58 -25.94 -13.83
N ASP A 299 14.71 -25.42 -12.96
CA ASP A 299 13.56 -24.61 -13.38
C ASP A 299 14.07 -23.34 -14.06
N GLU A 300 13.64 -23.09 -15.30
CA GLU A 300 14.06 -21.93 -16.08
C GLU A 300 13.81 -20.61 -15.34
N ARG A 301 12.72 -20.53 -14.56
CA ARG A 301 12.37 -19.34 -13.78
C ARG A 301 13.37 -19.11 -12.65
N PHE A 302 13.84 -20.19 -12.02
CA PHE A 302 14.88 -20.12 -11.00
C PHE A 302 16.25 -19.76 -11.60
N VAL A 303 16.62 -20.39 -12.71
CA VAL A 303 17.87 -20.07 -13.43
C VAL A 303 17.91 -18.61 -13.85
N ASN A 304 16.81 -18.10 -14.43
CA ASN A 304 16.69 -16.69 -14.82
C ASN A 304 16.80 -15.75 -13.61
N PHE A 305 16.20 -16.11 -12.47
CA PHE A 305 16.33 -15.36 -11.22
C PHE A 305 17.78 -15.33 -10.73
N MET A 306 18.48 -16.47 -10.72
CA MET A 306 19.88 -16.56 -10.30
C MET A 306 20.83 -15.72 -11.16
N THR A 307 20.56 -15.58 -12.44
CA THR A 307 21.38 -14.78 -13.36
C THR A 307 21.00 -13.29 -13.40
N SER A 308 19.98 -12.88 -12.65
CA SER A 308 19.47 -11.50 -12.67
C SER A 308 20.18 -10.60 -11.66
N ASP A 309 20.17 -9.28 -11.90
CA ASP A 309 20.65 -8.28 -10.95
C ASP A 309 19.84 -8.24 -9.63
N ASN A 310 18.70 -8.93 -9.57
CA ASN A 310 17.83 -9.02 -8.40
C ASN A 310 18.04 -10.31 -7.60
N TYR A 311 19.04 -11.12 -7.95
CA TYR A 311 19.35 -12.33 -7.20
C TYR A 311 19.66 -11.99 -5.73
N ILE A 312 18.96 -12.66 -4.83
CA ILE A 312 19.24 -12.64 -3.39
C ILE A 312 19.37 -14.08 -2.91
N THR A 313 20.30 -14.32 -1.98
CA THR A 313 20.46 -15.65 -1.38
C THR A 313 19.23 -16.02 -0.53
N VAL A 314 19.04 -17.30 -0.26
CA VAL A 314 17.93 -17.77 0.59
C VAL A 314 18.03 -17.19 2.01
N GLU A 315 19.25 -17.00 2.53
CA GLU A 315 19.50 -16.37 3.83
C GLU A 315 19.11 -14.90 3.82
N ALA A 316 19.49 -14.16 2.77
CA ALA A 316 19.13 -12.75 2.63
C ALA A 316 17.61 -12.59 2.50
N HIS A 317 16.96 -13.42 1.69
CA HIS A 317 15.51 -13.46 1.56
C HIS A 317 14.82 -13.72 2.91
N ARG A 318 15.26 -14.75 3.64
CA ARG A 318 14.73 -15.09 4.97
C ARG A 318 14.90 -13.93 5.95
N ALA A 319 16.11 -13.36 6.05
CA ALA A 319 16.39 -12.26 6.95
C ALA A 319 15.50 -11.04 6.64
N SER A 320 15.30 -10.72 5.37
CA SER A 320 14.38 -9.68 4.91
C SER A 320 12.92 -9.95 5.30
N ALA A 321 12.42 -11.15 5.05
CA ALA A 321 11.05 -11.52 5.37
C ALA A 321 10.78 -11.52 6.88
N VAL A 322 11.74 -11.99 7.69
CA VAL A 322 11.69 -11.91 9.16
C VAL A 322 11.71 -10.48 9.65
N ALA A 323 12.59 -9.63 9.10
CA ALA A 323 12.78 -8.26 9.59
C ALA A 323 11.58 -7.34 9.29
N TYR A 324 10.98 -7.45 8.09
CA TYR A 324 9.96 -6.50 7.65
C TYR A 324 8.78 -7.10 6.89
N GLY A 325 8.72 -8.43 6.69
CA GLY A 325 7.60 -9.08 6.01
C GLY A 325 6.26 -8.81 6.70
N ALA A 326 6.20 -8.90 8.03
CA ALA A 326 4.98 -8.63 8.79
C ALA A 326 4.49 -7.16 8.65
N TRP A 327 5.40 -6.19 8.51
CA TRP A 327 5.04 -4.79 8.24
C TRP A 327 4.32 -4.64 6.90
N HIS A 328 4.85 -5.25 5.83
CA HIS A 328 4.23 -5.21 4.50
C HIS A 328 2.91 -5.98 4.45
N ALA A 329 2.83 -7.12 5.14
CA ALA A 329 1.60 -7.88 5.26
C ALA A 329 0.50 -7.07 5.94
N ILE A 330 0.78 -6.42 7.09
CA ILE A 330 -0.19 -5.54 7.76
C ILE A 330 -0.66 -4.44 6.83
N ASN A 331 0.25 -3.69 6.19
CA ASN A 331 -0.13 -2.58 5.32
C ASN A 331 -1.06 -3.04 4.19
N THR A 332 -0.80 -4.21 3.62
CA THR A 332 -1.62 -4.78 2.53
C THR A 332 -2.99 -5.22 3.05
N LEU A 333 -3.03 -5.96 4.15
CA LEU A 333 -4.26 -6.50 4.73
C LEU A 333 -5.14 -5.39 5.33
N SER A 334 -4.53 -4.39 5.97
CA SER A 334 -5.23 -3.22 6.51
C SER A 334 -5.91 -2.43 5.42
N ASN A 335 -5.30 -2.33 4.23
CA ASN A 335 -5.91 -1.65 3.10
C ASN A 335 -7.20 -2.34 2.65
N VAL A 336 -7.18 -3.67 2.50
CA VAL A 336 -8.39 -4.45 2.16
C VAL A 336 -9.48 -4.24 3.21
N LEU A 337 -9.13 -4.39 4.49
CA LEU A 337 -10.09 -4.25 5.59
C LEU A 337 -10.66 -2.83 5.68
N ALA A 338 -9.82 -1.80 5.53
CA ALA A 338 -10.24 -0.41 5.56
C ALA A 338 -11.19 -0.09 4.39
N LEU A 339 -10.83 -0.49 3.16
CA LEU A 339 -11.67 -0.22 1.99
C LEU A 339 -13.07 -0.85 2.12
N CYS A 340 -13.16 -2.04 2.71
CA CYS A 340 -14.41 -2.74 3.00
C CYS A 340 -15.23 -2.13 4.15
N ALA A 341 -14.60 -1.42 5.08
CA ALA A 341 -15.26 -0.87 6.28
C ALA A 341 -15.68 0.60 6.12
N GLU A 342 -15.08 1.31 5.16
CA GLU A 342 -15.39 2.71 4.86
C GLU A 342 -16.72 2.89 4.09
N ASP A 343 -17.15 4.13 3.91
CA ASP A 343 -18.27 4.52 3.04
C ASP A 343 -18.22 3.79 1.70
N HIS A 344 -19.37 3.23 1.29
CA HIS A 344 -19.55 2.42 0.07
C HIS A 344 -18.61 1.21 -0.02
N GLY A 345 -18.00 0.81 1.10
CA GLY A 345 -17.14 -0.36 1.21
C GLY A 345 -17.92 -1.68 1.23
N SER A 346 -19.23 -1.65 1.49
CA SER A 346 -20.10 -2.83 1.40
C SER A 346 -20.08 -3.46 0.02
N PHE A 347 -20.03 -2.65 -1.05
CA PHE A 347 -19.95 -3.13 -2.43
C PHE A 347 -18.68 -3.97 -2.68
N LEU A 348 -17.55 -3.56 -2.10
CA LEU A 348 -16.33 -4.38 -2.14
C LEU A 348 -16.49 -5.65 -1.32
N ALA A 349 -17.06 -5.54 -0.12
CA ALA A 349 -17.19 -6.65 0.81
C ALA A 349 -18.13 -7.75 0.29
N GLU A 350 -19.19 -7.36 -0.43
CA GLU A 350 -20.17 -8.24 -1.06
C GLU A 350 -19.60 -8.97 -2.28
N ALA A 351 -18.65 -8.36 -2.99
CA ALA A 351 -17.92 -9.00 -4.09
C ALA A 351 -16.93 -10.09 -3.60
N LEU A 352 -16.63 -10.16 -2.30
CA LEU A 352 -15.71 -11.15 -1.76
C LEU A 352 -16.39 -12.49 -1.51
N ARG A 353 -15.70 -13.57 -1.88
CA ARG A 353 -16.17 -14.93 -1.63
C ARG A 353 -16.34 -15.23 -0.14
N PRO A 354 -17.22 -16.18 0.20
CA PRO A 354 -17.44 -16.59 1.58
C PRO A 354 -16.15 -16.94 2.32
N GLY A 355 -15.97 -16.39 3.52
CA GLY A 355 -14.82 -16.66 4.40
C GLY A 355 -13.53 -15.92 4.05
N GLN A 356 -13.43 -15.23 2.90
CA GLN A 356 -12.19 -14.52 2.52
C GLN A 356 -11.90 -13.35 3.47
N LYS A 357 -12.91 -12.57 3.85
CA LYS A 357 -12.77 -11.49 4.83
C LYS A 357 -12.25 -11.99 6.19
N ASP A 358 -12.75 -13.14 6.64
CA ASP A 358 -12.29 -13.76 7.89
C ASP A 358 -10.85 -14.24 7.79
N TRP A 359 -10.45 -14.81 6.64
CA TRP A 359 -9.08 -15.20 6.37
C TRP A 359 -8.13 -13.99 6.38
N VAL A 360 -8.51 -12.90 5.69
CA VAL A 360 -7.75 -11.63 5.68
C VAL A 360 -7.59 -11.10 7.10
N HIS A 361 -8.67 -11.06 7.87
CA HIS A 361 -8.65 -10.62 9.27
C HIS A 361 -7.76 -11.51 10.15
N ALA A 362 -7.80 -12.84 9.97
CA ALA A 362 -6.95 -13.77 10.71
C ALA A 362 -5.46 -13.54 10.42
N GLN A 363 -5.09 -13.33 9.15
CA GLN A 363 -3.70 -13.01 8.81
C GLN A 363 -3.29 -11.61 9.29
N PHE A 364 -4.22 -10.64 9.30
CA PHE A 364 -3.95 -9.30 9.85
C PHE A 364 -3.62 -9.36 11.34
N VAL A 365 -4.41 -10.11 12.11
CA VAL A 365 -4.16 -10.36 13.53
C VAL A 365 -2.81 -11.04 13.71
N ARG A 366 -2.54 -12.11 12.97
CA ARG A 366 -1.25 -12.82 13.03
C ARG A 366 -0.07 -11.89 12.77
N ALA A 367 -0.12 -11.09 11.71
CA ALA A 367 0.94 -10.14 11.39
C ALA A 367 1.10 -9.08 12.50
N SER A 368 -0.01 -8.63 13.10
CA SER A 368 -0.02 -7.73 14.26
C SER A 368 0.65 -8.35 15.50
N SER A 369 0.44 -9.66 15.74
CA SER A 369 1.11 -10.42 16.80
C SER A 369 2.61 -10.48 16.57
N LEU A 370 3.05 -10.75 15.33
CA LEU A 370 4.47 -10.79 14.97
C LEU A 370 5.16 -9.45 15.24
N LEU A 371 4.48 -8.34 15.01
CA LEU A 371 4.99 -6.99 15.29
C LEU A 371 4.83 -6.54 16.76
N SER A 372 4.23 -7.37 17.62
CA SER A 372 3.90 -7.01 19.00
C SER A 372 3.02 -5.77 19.12
N LEU A 373 2.10 -5.58 18.19
CA LEU A 373 1.08 -4.53 18.29
C LEU A 373 -0.03 -4.90 19.28
N GLU A 374 -0.14 -6.19 19.65
CA GLU A 374 -1.17 -6.72 20.55
C GLU A 374 -1.05 -6.29 22.01
N SER A 375 0.15 -5.91 22.47
CA SER A 375 0.37 -5.42 23.84
C SER A 375 -0.04 -3.96 24.03
N SER A 376 -0.52 -3.29 22.98
CA SER A 376 -0.99 -1.93 23.05
C SER A 376 -2.44 -1.86 23.55
N LYS A 377 -2.77 -0.81 24.30
CA LYS A 377 -4.07 -0.62 24.95
C LYS A 377 -5.26 -0.72 23.97
N ALA A 378 -5.10 -0.26 22.72
CA ALA A 378 -6.17 -0.32 21.72
C ALA A 378 -6.41 -1.73 21.13
N PHE A 379 -5.43 -2.63 21.13
CA PHE A 379 -5.68 -4.02 20.71
C PHE A 379 -6.51 -4.78 21.75
N GLN A 380 -6.40 -4.40 23.03
CA GLN A 380 -7.34 -4.86 24.06
C GLN A 380 -8.74 -4.28 23.85
N ASP A 381 -8.85 -3.05 23.36
CA ASP A 381 -10.14 -2.45 22.98
C ASP A 381 -10.74 -3.13 21.75
N ILE A 382 -9.95 -3.54 20.74
CA ILE A 382 -10.43 -4.34 19.59
C ILE A 382 -10.90 -5.74 20.04
N LYS A 383 -10.18 -6.39 20.97
CA LYS A 383 -10.66 -7.66 21.59
C LYS A 383 -11.96 -7.44 22.36
N LYS A 384 -12.13 -6.29 23.02
CA LYS A 384 -13.34 -5.92 23.72
C LYS A 384 -14.50 -5.66 22.76
N VAL A 385 -14.25 -4.97 21.64
CA VAL A 385 -15.21 -4.75 20.54
C VAL A 385 -15.61 -6.09 19.90
N ARG A 386 -14.68 -7.03 19.68
CA ARG A 386 -15.00 -8.38 19.20
C ARG A 386 -15.92 -9.13 20.15
N ARG A 387 -15.73 -8.96 21.46
CA ARG A 387 -16.59 -9.56 22.49
C ARG A 387 -17.98 -8.92 22.48
N GLN A 388 -18.05 -7.60 22.32
CA GLN A 388 -19.30 -6.83 22.22
C GLN A 388 -20.07 -7.11 20.93
N LEU A 389 -19.39 -7.34 19.80
CA LEU A 389 -19.99 -7.75 18.52
C LEU A 389 -20.51 -9.19 18.56
N GLN A 390 -19.87 -10.08 19.34
CA GLN A 390 -20.41 -11.42 19.62
C GLN A 390 -21.60 -11.37 20.59
N GLU A 391 -21.75 -10.29 21.37
CA GLU A 391 -22.82 -10.07 22.34
C GLU A 391 -23.97 -9.19 21.79
N GLY A 392 -23.90 -8.72 20.53
CA GLY A 392 -25.04 -8.15 19.80
C GLY A 392 -25.29 -6.65 19.99
N ASP A 393 -24.29 -5.83 20.32
CA ASP A 393 -24.44 -4.38 20.45
C ASP A 393 -23.66 -3.63 19.34
N THR A 394 -24.38 -3.05 18.37
CA THR A 394 -23.84 -2.51 17.11
C THR A 394 -23.50 -1.01 17.09
N ASP A 395 -23.28 -0.37 18.25
CA ASP A 395 -23.24 1.11 18.33
C ASP A 395 -21.86 1.74 18.67
N VAL A 396 -20.73 1.05 18.45
CA VAL A 396 -19.39 1.52 18.93
C VAL A 396 -18.34 1.68 17.81
N LEU A 397 -18.68 1.53 16.54
CA LEU A 397 -17.68 1.43 15.45
C LEU A 397 -16.95 2.73 15.04
N GLU A 398 -17.37 3.92 15.48
CA GLU A 398 -16.85 5.16 14.90
C GLU A 398 -15.63 5.83 15.58
N ARG A 399 -15.15 5.37 16.75
CA ARG A 399 -14.20 6.18 17.55
C ARG A 399 -12.83 5.58 17.90
N SER A 400 -12.52 4.34 17.51
CA SER A 400 -11.38 3.63 18.09
C SER A 400 -10.26 3.23 17.12
N LEU A 401 -10.31 3.60 15.83
CA LEU A 401 -9.34 3.13 14.84
C LEU A 401 -8.70 4.20 13.93
N TRP A 402 -8.71 5.48 14.33
CA TRP A 402 -8.02 6.55 13.59
C TRP A 402 -7.16 7.45 14.47
#